data_AF-A0A0F3GMG6-F1
#
_entry.id   AF-A0A0F3GMG6-F1
#
_cell.length_a   1.000
_cell.length_b   1.000
_cell.length_c   1.000
_cell.angle_alpha   90.00
_cell.angle_beta   90.00
_cell.angle_gamma   90.00
#
_symmetry.space_group_name_H-M   'P 1'
#
loop_
_entity.id
_entity.type
_entity.pdbx_description
1 polymer ?
#
loop_
_entity_poly.entity_id
_entity_poly.type
_entity_poly.pdbx_seq_one_letter_code
_entity_poly.pdbx_strand_id
1 'polypeptide(L)'
;MDALKIQVAQLKLVMEQTQKAFDGISRPLLRISELAEAQAEDANLLLEEEQQGKSKLQIVGTVLDSLLVILTVSNNMTQDVMTSVNLTAEKLEGLTSQVANIETISDSINLLALNAIIKVSRIGAAARGLNVLAEEISKLSTNAKGKIADGTAVINSILAMASEFKGTLSSHLAQQMASSAQLASQTRQAISVLIANDEQLIRSMNDISKGTKKLKSEIEKVVAGITFDKITKECLSNTIIAIEGLVDHIAASIPEHDESNIEYAPDLSEMLKSYTMQSERIMHEMALAGETSDASADLDMWGNASTDKKDDDDSMGDNVELF
;
A
#
# COMPACT_ATOMS: atom_id res chain seq x y z
N MET A 1 -19.77 55.60 43.47
CA MET A 1 -20.67 54.85 42.56
C MET A 1 -19.89 54.30 41.36
N ASP A 2 -19.02 55.11 40.76
CA ASP A 2 -18.30 54.72 39.52
C ASP A 2 -17.28 53.60 39.72
N ALA A 3 -16.59 53.54 40.85
CA ALA A 3 -15.69 52.42 41.18
C ALA A 3 -16.41 51.05 41.21
N LEU A 4 -17.67 51.00 41.69
CA LEU A 4 -18.48 49.77 41.70
C LEU A 4 -18.98 49.41 40.30
N LYS A 5 -19.31 50.40 39.46
CA LYS A 5 -19.65 50.18 38.05
C LYS A 5 -18.47 49.60 37.26
N ILE A 6 -17.26 50.11 37.51
CA ILE A 6 -16.01 49.58 36.91
C ILE A 6 -15.78 48.12 37.34
N GLN A 7 -15.96 47.80 38.62
CA GLN A 7 -15.82 46.41 39.10
C GLN A 7 -16.83 45.46 38.48
N VAL A 8 -18.10 45.88 38.33
CA VAL A 8 -19.11 45.07 37.61
C VAL A 8 -18.72 44.86 36.15
N ALA A 9 -18.20 45.89 35.48
CA ALA A 9 -17.75 45.80 34.10
C ALA A 9 -16.52 44.87 33.94
N GLN A 10 -15.57 44.92 34.87
CA GLN A 10 -14.42 44.00 34.93
C GLN A 10 -14.86 42.54 35.16
N LEU A 11 -15.82 42.28 36.07
CA LEU A 11 -16.35 40.94 36.31
C LEU A 11 -17.11 40.38 35.09
N LYS A 12 -17.85 41.23 34.37
CA LYS A 12 -18.52 40.87 33.11
C LYS A 12 -17.50 40.51 32.01
N LEU A 13 -16.39 41.26 31.91
CA LEU A 13 -15.30 40.94 30.98
C LEU A 13 -14.64 39.59 31.30
N VAL A 14 -14.34 39.33 32.57
CA VAL A 14 -13.77 38.04 33.01
C VAL A 14 -14.73 36.89 32.67
N MET A 15 -16.04 37.08 32.88
CA MET A 15 -17.04 36.07 32.51
C MET A 15 -17.06 35.80 31.00
N GLU A 16 -17.03 36.84 30.16
CA GLU A 16 -17.01 36.70 28.69
C GLU A 16 -15.74 35.99 28.20
N GLN A 17 -14.58 36.36 28.73
CA GLN A 17 -13.30 35.76 28.35
C GLN A 17 -13.15 34.32 28.82
N THR A 18 -13.67 33.98 30.01
CA THR A 18 -13.67 32.59 30.49
C THR A 18 -14.53 31.72 29.58
N GLN A 19 -15.66 32.25 29.09
CA GLN A 19 -16.52 31.55 28.14
C GLN A 19 -15.86 31.40 26.76
N LYS A 20 -15.17 32.43 26.25
CA LYS A 20 -14.36 32.35 25.01
C LYS A 20 -13.24 31.30 25.14
N ALA A 21 -12.55 31.25 26.27
CA ALA A 21 -11.50 30.25 26.54
C ALA A 21 -12.08 28.82 26.63
N PHE A 22 -13.26 28.66 27.26
CA PHE A 22 -13.97 27.38 27.29
C PHE A 22 -14.34 26.90 25.89
N ASP A 23 -14.95 27.75 25.07
CA ASP A 23 -15.30 27.43 23.68
C ASP A 23 -14.04 27.12 22.86
N GLY A 24 -12.95 27.83 23.13
CA GLY A 24 -11.63 27.61 22.53
C GLY A 24 -11.00 26.26 22.85
N ILE A 25 -11.32 25.65 24.01
CA ILE A 25 -10.82 24.32 24.40
C ILE A 25 -11.80 23.21 24.02
N SER A 26 -13.09 23.42 24.25
CA SER A 26 -14.14 22.43 24.02
C SER A 26 -14.31 22.09 22.54
N ARG A 27 -14.30 23.10 21.66
CA ARG A 27 -14.52 22.90 20.22
C ARG A 27 -13.39 22.08 19.56
N PRO A 28 -12.09 22.33 19.80
CA PRO A 28 -11.03 21.44 19.31
C PRO A 28 -11.10 20.03 19.89
N LEU A 29 -11.43 19.86 21.17
CA LEU A 29 -11.57 18.53 21.79
C LEU A 29 -12.69 17.72 21.13
N LEU A 30 -13.86 18.32 20.91
CA LEU A 30 -14.96 17.66 20.18
C LEU A 30 -14.57 17.29 18.75
N ARG A 31 -13.82 18.16 18.06
CA ARG A 31 -13.29 17.87 16.72
C ARG A 31 -12.31 16.70 16.72
N ILE A 32 -11.49 16.54 17.76
CA ILE A 32 -10.60 15.38 17.92
C ILE A 32 -11.43 14.11 18.15
N SER A 33 -12.54 14.18 18.90
CA SER A 33 -13.46 13.05 19.08
C SER A 33 -14.12 12.61 17.75
N GLU A 34 -14.56 13.56 16.92
CA GLU A 34 -15.09 13.27 15.58
C GLU A 34 -14.03 12.65 14.66
N LEU A 35 -12.80 13.20 14.67
CA LEU A 35 -11.69 12.65 13.89
C LEU A 35 -11.31 11.24 14.35
N ALA A 36 -11.35 11.00 15.66
CA ALA A 36 -11.19 9.67 16.22
C ALA A 36 -12.28 8.72 15.69
N GLU A 37 -13.55 9.10 15.73
CA GLU A 37 -14.63 8.26 15.20
C GLU A 37 -14.45 7.90 13.72
N ALA A 38 -14.10 8.87 12.88
CA ALA A 38 -13.77 8.63 11.48
C ALA A 38 -12.58 7.66 11.31
N GLN A 39 -11.51 7.83 12.10
CA GLN A 39 -10.35 6.95 12.06
C GLN A 39 -10.68 5.50 12.48
N ALA A 40 -11.62 5.32 13.40
CA ALA A 40 -12.07 3.98 13.81
C ALA A 40 -12.93 3.30 12.72
N GLU A 41 -13.70 4.08 11.97
CA GLU A 41 -14.45 3.60 10.81
C GLU A 41 -13.51 3.20 9.66
N ASP A 42 -12.53 4.05 9.33
CA ASP A 42 -11.49 3.74 8.33
C ASP A 42 -10.72 2.47 8.69
N ALA A 43 -10.34 2.30 9.96
CA ALA A 43 -9.66 1.10 10.43
C ALA A 43 -10.52 -0.17 10.24
N ASN A 44 -11.85 -0.08 10.42
CA ASN A 44 -12.75 -1.21 10.18
C ASN A 44 -12.89 -1.53 8.68
N LEU A 45 -12.99 -0.52 7.81
CA LEU A 45 -13.06 -0.74 6.36
C LEU A 45 -11.79 -1.43 5.84
N LEU A 46 -10.62 -0.99 6.30
CA LEU A 46 -9.35 -1.63 5.96
C LEU A 46 -9.27 -3.08 6.46
N LEU A 47 -9.84 -3.38 7.64
CA LEU A 47 -9.91 -4.76 8.15
C LEU A 47 -10.76 -5.68 7.26
N GLU A 48 -11.86 -5.19 6.70
CA GLU A 48 -12.68 -5.95 5.75
C GLU A 48 -11.93 -6.19 4.43
N GLU A 49 -11.24 -5.17 3.93
CA GLU A 49 -10.43 -5.29 2.70
C GLU A 49 -9.28 -6.29 2.89
N GLU A 50 -8.59 -6.26 4.03
CA GLU A 50 -7.55 -7.22 4.41
C GLU A 50 -8.07 -8.67 4.49
N GLN A 51 -9.27 -8.90 5.04
CA GLN A 51 -9.85 -10.24 5.06
C GLN A 51 -10.08 -10.79 3.64
N GLN A 52 -10.51 -9.93 2.71
CA GLN A 52 -10.61 -10.30 1.30
C GLN A 52 -9.22 -10.52 0.68
N GLY A 53 -8.24 -9.69 1.04
CA GLY A 53 -6.82 -9.82 0.66
C GLY A 53 -6.25 -11.19 1.03
N LYS A 54 -6.44 -11.63 2.28
CA LYS A 54 -6.02 -12.95 2.77
C LYS A 54 -6.58 -14.11 1.94
N SER A 55 -7.86 -14.04 1.58
CA SER A 55 -8.50 -15.03 0.70
C SER A 55 -7.85 -15.05 -0.70
N LYS A 56 -7.58 -13.88 -1.28
CA LYS A 56 -6.88 -13.75 -2.57
C LYS A 56 -5.47 -14.35 -2.48
N LEU A 57 -4.69 -14.05 -1.44
CA LEU A 57 -3.35 -14.62 -1.23
C LEU A 57 -3.38 -16.14 -1.10
N GLN A 58 -4.40 -16.69 -0.43
CA GLN A 58 -4.57 -18.14 -0.32
C GLN A 58 -4.85 -18.78 -1.69
N ILE A 59 -5.66 -18.15 -2.54
CA ILE A 59 -5.89 -18.58 -3.93
C ILE A 59 -4.58 -18.55 -4.73
N VAL A 60 -3.77 -17.49 -4.61
CA VAL A 60 -2.47 -17.43 -5.29
C VAL A 60 -1.57 -18.59 -4.81
N GLY A 61 -1.59 -18.90 -3.51
CA GLY A 61 -0.88 -20.05 -2.95
C GLY A 61 -1.29 -21.39 -3.59
N THR A 62 -2.59 -21.66 -3.72
CA THR A 62 -3.08 -22.92 -4.33
C THR A 62 -2.78 -23.01 -5.83
N VAL A 63 -2.81 -21.88 -6.54
CA VAL A 63 -2.41 -21.81 -7.96
C VAL A 63 -0.93 -22.11 -8.12
N LEU A 64 -0.06 -21.62 -7.22
CA LEU A 64 1.37 -21.94 -7.24
C LEU A 64 1.65 -23.42 -6.94
N ASP A 65 0.94 -24.00 -5.98
CA ASP A 65 1.04 -25.45 -5.71
C ASP A 65 0.64 -26.26 -6.95
N SER A 66 -0.43 -25.85 -7.62
CA SER A 66 -0.88 -26.47 -8.89
C SER A 66 0.17 -26.31 -10.00
N LEU A 67 0.80 -25.15 -10.09
CA LEU A 67 1.88 -24.87 -11.06
C LEU A 67 3.10 -25.78 -10.81
N LEU A 68 3.49 -25.99 -9.54
CA LEU A 68 4.57 -26.92 -9.19
C LEU A 68 4.25 -28.37 -9.61
N VAL A 69 3.00 -28.79 -9.43
CA VAL A 69 2.53 -30.11 -9.91
C VAL A 69 2.62 -30.19 -11.43
N ILE A 70 2.14 -29.18 -12.16
CA ILE A 70 2.21 -29.13 -13.63
C ILE A 70 3.66 -29.19 -14.11
N LEU A 71 4.58 -28.45 -13.48
CA LEU A 71 6.00 -28.48 -13.81
C LEU A 71 6.60 -29.87 -13.59
N THR A 72 6.23 -30.55 -12.50
CA THR A 72 6.68 -31.91 -12.22
C THR A 72 6.17 -32.91 -13.26
N VAL A 73 4.89 -32.82 -13.63
CA VAL A 73 4.30 -33.66 -14.68
C VAL A 73 4.97 -33.40 -16.03
N SER A 74 5.19 -32.13 -16.39
CA SER A 74 5.88 -31.73 -17.61
C SER A 74 7.32 -32.28 -17.67
N ASN A 75 8.02 -32.32 -16.53
CA ASN A 75 9.34 -32.93 -16.44
C ASN A 75 9.31 -34.42 -16.78
N ASN A 76 8.39 -35.16 -16.13
CA ASN A 76 8.25 -36.60 -16.33
C ASN A 76 7.90 -36.92 -17.79
N MET A 77 6.95 -36.18 -18.38
CA MET A 77 6.59 -36.33 -19.79
C MET A 77 7.80 -36.08 -20.71
N THR A 78 8.63 -35.11 -20.40
CA THR A 78 9.82 -34.82 -21.21
C THR A 78 10.87 -35.93 -21.07
N GLN A 79 11.01 -36.51 -19.88
CA GLN A 79 11.88 -37.66 -19.65
C GLN A 79 11.39 -38.92 -20.39
N ASP A 80 10.09 -39.13 -20.48
CA ASP A 80 9.48 -40.20 -21.29
C ASP A 80 9.75 -40.01 -22.79
N VAL A 81 9.64 -38.77 -23.29
CA VAL A 81 10.00 -38.42 -24.67
C VAL A 81 11.48 -38.70 -24.94
N MET A 82 12.38 -38.31 -24.02
CA MET A 82 13.82 -38.58 -24.14
C MET A 82 14.13 -40.08 -24.18
N THR A 83 13.41 -40.87 -23.38
CA THR A 83 13.53 -42.34 -23.40
C THR A 83 13.07 -42.92 -24.72
N SER A 84 11.97 -42.41 -25.27
CA SER A 84 11.43 -42.84 -26.58
C SER A 84 12.38 -42.48 -27.74
N VAL A 85 13.01 -41.30 -27.68
CA VAL A 85 14.02 -40.88 -28.67
C VAL A 85 15.25 -41.78 -28.61
N ASN A 86 15.76 -42.09 -27.41
CA ASN A 86 16.89 -43.01 -27.26
C ASN A 86 16.57 -44.41 -27.83
N LEU A 87 15.39 -44.95 -27.51
CA LEU A 87 14.95 -46.25 -28.03
C LEU A 87 14.82 -46.23 -29.57
N THR A 88 14.36 -45.11 -30.13
CA THR A 88 14.24 -44.95 -31.59
C THR A 88 15.62 -44.90 -32.24
N ALA A 89 16.58 -44.18 -31.64
CA ALA A 89 17.96 -44.14 -32.11
C ALA A 89 18.62 -45.53 -32.10
N GLU A 90 18.46 -46.29 -31.00
CA GLU A 90 18.97 -47.67 -30.89
C GLU A 90 18.39 -48.59 -31.97
N LYS A 91 17.08 -48.50 -32.23
CA LYS A 91 16.44 -49.27 -33.31
C LYS A 91 16.96 -48.90 -34.70
N LEU A 92 17.23 -47.61 -34.94
CA LEU A 92 17.77 -47.13 -36.21
C LEU A 92 19.21 -47.59 -36.42
N GLU A 93 20.04 -47.61 -35.37
CA GLU A 93 21.40 -48.19 -35.44
C GLU A 93 21.37 -49.68 -35.80
N GLY A 94 20.45 -50.45 -35.20
CA GLY A 94 20.22 -51.85 -35.59
C GLY A 94 19.78 -52.00 -37.05
N LEU A 95 18.95 -51.07 -37.55
CA LEU A 95 18.49 -51.05 -38.92
C LEU A 95 19.65 -50.75 -39.91
N THR A 96 20.55 -49.83 -39.55
CA THR A 96 21.79 -49.57 -40.32
C THR A 96 22.63 -50.84 -40.49
N SER A 97 22.78 -51.64 -39.43
CA SER A 97 23.50 -52.93 -39.52
C SER A 97 22.82 -53.91 -40.47
N GLN A 98 21.49 -54.00 -40.45
CA GLN A 98 20.74 -54.85 -41.38
C GLN A 98 20.87 -54.36 -42.84
N VAL A 99 20.80 -53.05 -43.06
CA VAL A 99 20.96 -52.45 -44.39
C VAL A 99 22.35 -52.73 -44.95
N ALA A 100 23.41 -52.63 -44.14
CA ALA A 100 24.78 -53.01 -44.53
C ALA A 100 24.91 -54.49 -44.93
N ASN A 101 24.20 -55.39 -44.25
CA ASN A 101 24.14 -56.80 -44.64
C ASN A 101 23.46 -56.99 -46.01
N ILE A 102 22.37 -56.26 -46.28
CA ILE A 102 21.66 -56.31 -47.57
C ILE A 102 22.53 -55.72 -48.69
N GLU A 103 23.31 -54.68 -48.41
CA GLU A 103 24.30 -54.14 -49.34
C GLU A 103 25.31 -55.22 -49.73
N THR A 104 25.89 -55.91 -48.74
CA THR A 104 26.84 -57.02 -48.96
C THR A 104 26.25 -58.17 -49.78
N ILE A 105 24.96 -58.49 -49.56
CA ILE A 105 24.24 -59.49 -50.36
C ILE A 105 24.07 -59.00 -51.81
N SER A 106 23.70 -57.73 -52.00
CA SER A 106 23.54 -57.13 -53.33
C SER A 106 24.87 -57.14 -54.10
N ASP A 107 25.98 -56.79 -53.44
CA ASP A 107 27.35 -56.91 -53.95
C ASP A 107 27.67 -58.33 -54.43
N SER A 108 27.35 -59.33 -53.60
CA SER A 108 27.57 -60.73 -53.91
C SER A 108 26.75 -61.18 -55.12
N ILE A 109 25.48 -60.78 -55.20
CA ILE A 109 24.60 -61.08 -56.35
C ILE A 109 25.13 -60.40 -57.61
N ASN A 110 25.59 -59.15 -57.53
CA ASN A 110 26.13 -58.44 -58.68
C ASN A 110 27.39 -59.11 -59.22
N LEU A 111 28.31 -59.51 -58.34
CA LEU A 111 29.51 -60.27 -58.72
C LEU A 111 29.16 -61.63 -59.33
N LEU A 112 28.14 -62.32 -58.79
CA LEU A 112 27.67 -63.58 -59.34
C LEU A 112 27.10 -63.40 -60.77
N ALA A 113 26.29 -62.36 -60.96
CA ALA A 113 25.71 -61.99 -62.26
C ALA A 113 26.79 -61.63 -63.28
N LEU A 114 27.79 -60.83 -62.88
CA LEU A 114 28.91 -60.48 -63.73
C LEU A 114 29.72 -61.71 -64.16
N ASN A 115 30.01 -62.62 -63.21
CA ASN A 115 30.67 -63.89 -63.51
C ASN A 115 29.85 -64.77 -64.46
N ALA A 116 28.51 -64.73 -64.36
CA ALA A 116 27.61 -65.43 -65.27
C ALA A 116 27.63 -64.82 -66.67
N ILE A 117 27.58 -63.49 -66.81
CA ILE A 117 27.71 -62.77 -68.09
C ILE A 117 29.02 -63.16 -68.79
N ILE A 118 30.14 -63.18 -68.05
CA ILE A 118 31.45 -63.58 -68.58
C ILE A 118 31.44 -65.03 -69.08
N LYS A 119 30.88 -65.97 -68.30
CA LYS A 119 30.79 -67.40 -68.68
C LYS A 119 29.87 -67.61 -69.88
N VAL A 120 28.71 -66.96 -69.91
CA VAL A 120 27.73 -67.07 -70.99
C VAL A 120 28.28 -66.50 -72.30
N SER A 121 28.97 -65.37 -72.23
CA SER A 121 29.68 -64.77 -73.38
C SER A 121 30.69 -65.73 -74.01
N ARG A 122 31.28 -66.63 -73.21
CA ARG A 122 32.24 -67.64 -73.65
C ARG A 122 31.61 -68.86 -74.33
N ILE A 123 30.36 -69.20 -74.01
CA ILE A 123 29.60 -70.33 -74.58
C ILE A 123 28.99 -69.96 -75.96
N GLY A 124 28.86 -68.66 -76.25
CA GLY A 124 28.41 -68.17 -77.56
C GLY A 124 26.90 -68.36 -77.78
N ALA A 125 26.51 -68.65 -79.03
CA ALA A 125 25.11 -68.55 -79.50
C ALA A 125 24.09 -69.41 -78.72
N ALA A 126 24.52 -70.52 -78.11
CA ALA A 126 23.65 -71.44 -77.37
C ALA A 126 23.12 -70.87 -76.04
N ALA A 127 23.73 -69.81 -75.49
CA ALA A 127 23.43 -69.29 -74.16
C ALA A 127 22.86 -67.85 -74.16
N ARG A 128 22.39 -67.33 -75.30
CA ARG A 128 21.84 -65.96 -75.41
C ARG A 128 20.75 -65.63 -74.37
N GLY A 129 19.82 -66.55 -74.12
CA GLY A 129 18.75 -66.34 -73.13
C GLY A 129 19.26 -66.21 -71.69
N LEU A 130 20.34 -66.93 -71.34
CA LEU A 130 21.00 -66.80 -70.04
C LEU A 130 21.77 -65.49 -69.90
N ASN A 131 22.27 -64.92 -71.02
CA ASN A 131 23.00 -63.66 -70.99
C ASN A 131 22.09 -62.50 -70.59
N VAL A 132 20.91 -62.43 -71.21
CA VAL A 132 19.89 -61.42 -70.93
C VAL A 132 19.46 -61.50 -69.46
N LEU A 133 19.28 -62.72 -68.94
CA LEU A 133 18.91 -62.95 -67.54
C LEU A 133 20.00 -62.46 -66.57
N ALA A 134 21.27 -62.71 -66.88
CA ALA A 134 22.39 -62.27 -66.05
C ALA A 134 22.60 -60.74 -66.10
N GLU A 135 22.44 -60.11 -67.27
CA GLU A 135 22.42 -58.65 -67.41
C GLU A 135 21.28 -58.00 -66.60
N GLU A 136 20.07 -58.57 -66.65
CA GLU A 136 18.93 -58.05 -65.89
C GLU A 136 19.17 -58.19 -64.37
N ILE A 137 19.76 -59.31 -63.90
CA ILE A 137 20.13 -59.49 -62.48
C ILE A 137 21.19 -58.46 -62.04
N SER A 138 22.21 -58.21 -62.86
CA SER A 138 23.24 -57.21 -62.54
C SER A 138 22.64 -55.80 -62.45
N LYS A 139 21.74 -55.45 -63.38
CA LYS A 139 21.02 -54.19 -63.38
C LYS A 139 20.10 -54.04 -62.16
N LEU A 140 19.35 -55.09 -61.81
CA LEU A 140 18.51 -55.15 -60.61
C LEU A 140 19.34 -54.97 -59.33
N SER A 141 20.49 -55.64 -59.22
CA SER A 141 21.37 -55.50 -58.06
C SER A 141 21.95 -54.10 -57.94
N THR A 142 22.39 -53.50 -59.05
CA THR A 142 22.90 -52.12 -59.06
C THR A 142 21.82 -51.12 -58.65
N ASN A 143 20.58 -51.32 -59.11
CA ASN A 143 19.45 -50.48 -58.73
C ASN A 143 19.09 -50.66 -57.24
N ALA A 144 19.15 -51.91 -56.73
CA ALA A 144 18.95 -52.21 -55.32
C ALA A 144 19.98 -51.49 -54.43
N LYS A 145 21.27 -51.49 -54.81
CA LYS A 145 22.31 -50.72 -54.12
C LYS A 145 21.99 -49.23 -54.04
N GLY A 146 21.53 -48.63 -55.14
CA GLY A 146 21.11 -47.22 -55.15
C GLY A 146 20.02 -46.95 -54.12
N LYS A 147 19.00 -47.82 -54.04
CA LYS A 147 17.91 -47.71 -53.06
C LYS A 147 18.35 -47.94 -51.61
N ILE A 148 19.31 -48.83 -51.38
CA ILE A 148 19.94 -49.07 -50.08
C ILE A 148 20.71 -47.83 -49.62
N ALA A 149 21.47 -47.19 -50.52
CA ALA A 149 22.19 -45.96 -50.23
C ALA A 149 21.23 -44.81 -49.88
N ASP A 150 20.15 -44.63 -50.65
CA ASP A 150 19.09 -43.65 -50.36
C ASP A 150 18.48 -43.90 -48.97
N GLY A 151 18.17 -45.15 -48.64
CA GLY A 151 17.62 -45.54 -47.33
C GLY A 151 18.60 -45.27 -46.18
N THR A 152 19.88 -45.54 -46.37
CA THR A 152 20.95 -45.27 -45.38
C THR A 152 21.08 -43.78 -45.12
N ALA A 153 21.01 -42.94 -46.17
CA ALA A 153 21.04 -41.49 -46.02
C ALA A 153 19.86 -40.96 -45.19
N VAL A 154 18.65 -41.52 -45.39
CA VAL A 154 17.47 -41.17 -44.57
C VAL A 154 17.67 -41.57 -43.12
N ILE A 155 18.17 -42.78 -42.84
CA ILE A 155 18.43 -43.25 -41.46
C ILE A 155 19.43 -42.34 -40.75
N ASN A 156 20.54 -42.00 -41.41
CA ASN A 156 21.56 -41.11 -40.86
C ASN A 156 21.02 -39.70 -40.58
N SER A 157 20.15 -39.19 -41.45
CA SER A 157 19.46 -37.91 -41.22
C SER A 157 18.58 -37.96 -39.97
N ILE A 158 17.83 -39.05 -39.76
CA ILE A 158 16.99 -39.21 -38.57
C ILE A 158 17.84 -39.33 -37.30
N LEU A 159 18.96 -40.05 -37.34
CA LEU A 159 19.90 -40.15 -36.22
C LEU A 159 20.50 -38.79 -35.85
N ALA A 160 20.88 -37.98 -36.84
CA ALA A 160 21.37 -36.62 -36.62
C ALA A 160 20.31 -35.73 -35.95
N MET A 161 19.07 -35.75 -36.47
CA MET A 161 17.94 -35.02 -35.88
C MET A 161 17.65 -35.48 -34.44
N ALA A 162 17.69 -36.78 -34.16
CA ALA A 162 17.49 -37.31 -32.81
C ALA A 162 18.59 -36.84 -31.84
N SER A 163 19.85 -36.80 -32.29
CA SER A 163 20.97 -36.30 -31.49
C SER A 163 20.85 -34.80 -31.19
N GLU A 164 20.51 -34.00 -32.21
CA GLU A 164 20.29 -32.55 -32.04
C GLU A 164 19.11 -32.28 -31.09
N PHE A 165 18.00 -33.00 -31.28
CA PHE A 165 16.83 -32.91 -30.41
C PHE A 165 17.20 -33.23 -28.95
N LYS A 166 17.96 -34.29 -28.70
CA LYS A 166 18.43 -34.67 -27.37
C LYS A 166 19.30 -33.58 -26.73
N GLY A 167 20.24 -33.01 -27.48
CA GLY A 167 21.12 -31.94 -27.00
C GLY A 167 20.35 -30.68 -26.62
N THR A 168 19.51 -30.20 -27.54
CA THR A 168 18.71 -28.98 -27.34
C THR A 168 17.70 -29.16 -26.21
N LEU A 169 16.97 -30.28 -26.20
CA LEU A 169 15.93 -30.53 -25.20
C LEU A 169 16.51 -30.69 -23.80
N SER A 170 17.61 -31.44 -23.63
CA SER A 170 18.22 -31.65 -22.31
C SER A 170 18.71 -30.34 -21.69
N SER A 171 19.39 -29.49 -22.47
CA SER A 171 19.91 -28.20 -22.00
C SER A 171 18.78 -27.22 -21.68
N HIS A 172 17.84 -27.02 -22.60
CA HIS A 172 16.74 -26.06 -22.40
C HIS A 172 15.82 -26.49 -21.26
N LEU A 173 15.49 -27.78 -21.16
CA LEU A 173 14.60 -28.27 -20.12
C LEU A 173 15.23 -28.13 -18.74
N ALA A 174 16.49 -28.54 -18.57
CA ALA A 174 17.17 -28.44 -17.28
C ALA A 174 17.21 -26.99 -16.78
N GLN A 175 17.53 -26.05 -17.67
CA GLN A 175 17.56 -24.63 -17.34
C GLN A 175 16.16 -24.09 -17.03
N GLN A 176 15.15 -24.39 -17.87
CA GLN A 176 13.78 -23.90 -17.68
C GLN A 176 13.15 -24.46 -16.41
N MET A 177 13.43 -25.73 -16.08
CA MET A 177 13.01 -26.37 -14.82
C MET A 177 13.62 -25.68 -13.60
N ALA A 178 14.96 -25.51 -13.59
CA ALA A 178 15.65 -24.87 -12.49
C ALA A 178 15.13 -23.45 -12.26
N SER A 179 14.96 -22.69 -13.35
CA SER A 179 14.41 -21.33 -13.30
C SER A 179 12.97 -21.31 -12.80
N SER A 180 12.12 -22.24 -13.27
CA SER A 180 10.71 -22.29 -12.88
C SER A 180 10.53 -22.69 -11.42
N ALA A 181 11.32 -23.67 -10.95
CA ALA A 181 11.33 -24.09 -9.54
C ALA A 181 11.83 -22.96 -8.62
N GLN A 182 12.88 -22.24 -9.01
CA GLN A 182 13.37 -21.08 -8.28
C GLN A 182 12.32 -19.98 -8.21
N LEU A 183 11.67 -19.64 -9.33
CA LEU A 183 10.62 -18.62 -9.38
C LEU A 183 9.41 -19.00 -8.52
N ALA A 184 9.00 -20.27 -8.56
CA ALA A 184 7.93 -20.78 -7.71
C ALA A 184 8.29 -20.67 -6.21
N SER A 185 9.53 -21.02 -5.84
CA SER A 185 10.02 -20.87 -4.46
C SER A 185 10.05 -19.41 -4.01
N GLN A 186 10.56 -18.50 -4.84
CA GLN A 186 10.62 -17.07 -4.54
C GLN A 186 9.21 -16.48 -4.39
N THR A 187 8.29 -16.83 -5.28
CA THR A 187 6.89 -16.39 -5.18
C THR A 187 6.23 -16.91 -3.91
N ARG A 188 6.48 -18.17 -3.53
CA ARG A 188 5.96 -18.75 -2.28
C ARG A 188 6.47 -18.00 -1.05
N GLN A 189 7.76 -17.66 -1.04
CA GLN A 189 8.36 -16.87 0.04
C GLN A 189 7.74 -15.47 0.10
N ALA A 190 7.58 -14.79 -1.03
CA ALA A 190 6.96 -13.47 -1.10
C ALA A 190 5.52 -13.49 -0.56
N ILE A 191 4.73 -14.50 -0.91
CA ILE A 191 3.36 -14.67 -0.39
C ILE A 191 3.38 -14.94 1.12
N SER A 192 4.31 -15.77 1.62
CA SER A 192 4.43 -16.00 3.06
C SER A 192 4.75 -14.72 3.83
N VAL A 193 5.59 -13.85 3.28
CA VAL A 193 5.90 -12.54 3.87
C VAL A 193 4.68 -11.61 3.82
N LEU A 194 3.95 -11.59 2.70
CA LEU A 194 2.72 -10.81 2.59
C LEU A 194 1.68 -11.25 3.62
N ILE A 195 1.43 -12.56 3.78
CA ILE A 195 0.51 -13.08 4.80
C ILE A 195 0.92 -12.64 6.21
N ALA A 196 2.22 -12.65 6.53
CA ALA A 196 2.71 -12.18 7.82
C ALA A 196 2.50 -10.67 8.02
N ASN A 197 2.71 -9.88 6.97
CA ASN A 197 2.48 -8.44 7.00
C ASN A 197 0.98 -8.11 7.15
N ASP A 198 0.09 -8.80 6.43
CA ASP A 198 -1.36 -8.67 6.57
C ASP A 198 -1.80 -8.96 8.02
N GLU A 199 -1.27 -10.03 8.63
CA GLU A 199 -1.57 -10.33 10.03
C GLU A 199 -1.10 -9.25 11.01
N GLN A 200 0.05 -8.62 10.73
CA GLN A 200 0.53 -7.49 11.51
C GLN A 200 -0.34 -6.24 11.29
N LEU A 201 -0.80 -6.00 10.06
CA LEU A 201 -1.66 -4.88 9.71
C LEU A 201 -3.03 -5.00 10.40
N ILE A 202 -3.62 -6.20 10.38
CA ILE A 202 -4.86 -6.52 11.09
C ILE A 202 -4.73 -6.24 12.59
N ARG A 203 -3.63 -6.66 13.22
CA ARG A 203 -3.39 -6.36 14.66
C ARG A 203 -3.30 -4.86 14.90
N SER A 204 -2.53 -4.16 14.08
CA SER A 204 -2.32 -2.72 14.20
C SER A 204 -3.64 -1.94 14.04
N MET A 205 -4.49 -2.33 13.09
CA MET A 205 -5.81 -1.70 12.90
C MET A 205 -6.76 -1.97 14.05
N ASN A 206 -6.72 -3.17 14.64
CA ASN A 206 -7.52 -3.48 15.83
C ASN A 206 -7.06 -2.63 17.04
N ASP A 207 -5.74 -2.44 17.19
CA ASP A 207 -5.18 -1.59 18.24
C ASP A 207 -5.52 -0.12 18.02
N ILE A 208 -5.49 0.37 16.78
CA ILE A 208 -5.98 1.72 16.42
C ILE A 208 -7.46 1.85 16.77
N SER A 209 -8.33 0.96 16.28
CA SER A 209 -9.78 1.00 16.58
C SER A 209 -10.07 1.03 18.09
N LYS A 210 -9.36 0.23 18.88
CA LYS A 210 -9.46 0.25 20.35
C LYS A 210 -8.93 1.53 20.97
N GLY A 211 -7.74 1.97 20.57
CA GLY A 211 -7.08 3.18 21.07
C GLY A 211 -7.93 4.42 20.80
N THR A 212 -8.51 4.49 19.62
CA THR A 212 -9.38 5.56 19.15
C THR A 212 -10.73 5.59 19.89
N LYS A 213 -11.35 4.44 20.15
CA LYS A 213 -12.54 4.35 21.03
C LYS A 213 -12.23 4.81 22.45
N LYS A 214 -11.06 4.45 22.98
CA LYS A 214 -10.61 4.90 24.30
C LYS A 214 -10.37 6.42 24.30
N LEU A 215 -9.71 6.95 23.27
CA LEU A 215 -9.46 8.38 23.11
C LEU A 215 -10.78 9.17 23.10
N LYS A 216 -11.78 8.74 22.32
CA LYS A 216 -13.12 9.32 22.32
C LYS A 216 -13.72 9.36 23.72
N SER A 217 -13.71 8.23 24.43
CA SER A 217 -14.25 8.17 25.81
C SER A 217 -13.51 9.08 26.78
N GLU A 218 -12.18 9.18 26.70
CA GLU A 218 -11.40 10.08 27.55
C GLU A 218 -11.67 11.56 27.22
N ILE A 219 -11.82 11.91 25.94
CA ILE A 219 -12.20 13.26 25.53
C ILE A 219 -13.60 13.62 26.04
N GLU A 220 -14.57 12.72 25.90
CA GLU A 220 -15.93 12.93 26.42
C GLU A 220 -15.91 13.17 27.94
N LYS A 221 -15.08 12.43 28.69
CA LYS A 221 -14.89 12.65 30.14
C LYS A 221 -14.22 13.99 30.44
N VAL A 222 -13.20 14.39 29.67
CA VAL A 222 -12.52 15.67 29.85
C VAL A 222 -13.50 16.82 29.59
N VAL A 223 -14.21 16.79 28.47
CA VAL A 223 -15.23 17.80 28.13
C VAL A 223 -16.32 17.87 29.21
N ALA A 224 -16.82 16.72 29.67
CA ALA A 224 -17.79 16.67 30.77
C ALA A 224 -17.22 17.16 32.11
N GLY A 225 -15.91 16.98 32.33
CA GLY A 225 -15.19 17.41 33.53
C GLY A 225 -14.89 18.89 33.58
N ILE A 226 -14.86 19.59 32.43
CA ILE A 226 -14.74 21.05 32.36
C ILE A 226 -16.08 21.67 32.79
N THR A 227 -16.32 21.64 34.10
CA THR A 227 -17.45 22.28 34.78
C THR A 227 -17.10 23.64 35.37
N PHE A 228 -15.82 24.03 35.29
CA PHE A 228 -15.32 25.31 35.77
C PHE A 228 -16.04 26.48 35.09
N ASP A 229 -16.36 26.40 33.79
CA ASP A 229 -17.15 27.44 33.11
C ASP A 229 -18.51 27.67 33.78
N LYS A 230 -19.25 26.59 34.04
CA LYS A 230 -20.58 26.68 34.69
C LYS A 230 -20.49 27.24 36.11
N ILE A 231 -19.54 26.76 36.92
CA ILE A 231 -19.36 27.20 38.30
C ILE A 231 -18.88 28.65 38.37
N THR A 232 -17.92 29.03 37.52
CA THR A 232 -17.36 30.37 37.46
C THR A 232 -18.40 31.36 36.96
N LYS A 233 -19.19 31.00 35.95
CA LYS A 233 -20.33 31.80 35.48
C LYS A 233 -21.39 31.99 36.56
N GLU A 234 -21.75 30.93 37.29
CA GLU A 234 -22.73 31.01 38.38
C GLU A 234 -22.22 31.88 39.55
N CYS A 235 -20.96 31.70 39.96
CA CYS A 235 -20.34 32.49 41.01
C CYS A 235 -20.18 33.97 40.64
N LEU A 236 -19.67 34.25 39.43
CA LEU A 236 -19.55 35.61 38.89
C LEU A 236 -20.92 36.28 38.76
N SER A 237 -21.91 35.57 38.21
CA SER A 237 -23.27 36.09 38.10
C SER A 237 -23.87 36.43 39.46
N ASN A 238 -23.71 35.56 40.46
CA ASN A 238 -24.19 35.84 41.82
C ASN A 238 -23.46 37.03 42.47
N THR A 239 -22.16 37.17 42.20
CA THR A 239 -21.34 38.27 42.71
C THR A 239 -21.73 39.60 42.04
N ILE A 240 -21.97 39.59 40.73
CA ILE A 240 -22.48 40.74 39.99
C ILE A 240 -23.83 41.18 40.55
N ILE A 241 -24.77 40.25 40.75
CA ILE A 241 -26.10 40.55 41.32
C ILE A 241 -25.96 41.14 42.74
N ALA A 242 -25.06 40.59 43.57
CA ALA A 242 -24.83 41.11 44.92
C ALA A 242 -24.24 42.54 44.90
N ILE A 243 -23.30 42.82 43.99
CA ILE A 243 -22.71 44.15 43.83
C ILE A 243 -23.74 45.14 43.27
N GLU A 244 -24.52 44.75 42.25
CA GLU A 244 -25.60 45.56 41.69
C GLU A 244 -26.65 45.88 42.77
N GLY A 245 -27.04 44.90 43.59
CA GLY A 245 -27.94 45.12 44.72
C GLY A 245 -27.37 46.04 45.80
N LEU A 246 -26.06 46.00 46.07
CA LEU A 246 -25.38 46.95 46.97
C LEU A 246 -25.37 48.36 46.38
N VAL A 247 -25.15 48.50 45.07
CA VAL A 247 -25.20 49.80 44.38
C VAL A 247 -26.60 50.39 44.49
N ASP A 248 -27.65 49.61 44.26
CA ASP A 248 -29.04 50.05 44.39
C ASP A 248 -29.39 50.45 45.84
N HIS A 249 -28.89 49.69 46.82
CA HIS A 249 -29.11 50.01 48.24
C HIS A 249 -28.37 51.27 48.69
N ILE A 250 -27.16 51.50 48.19
CA ILE A 250 -26.37 52.71 48.42
C ILE A 250 -27.02 53.90 47.71
N ALA A 251 -27.51 53.73 46.48
CA ALA A 251 -28.22 54.78 45.73
C ALA A 251 -29.54 55.17 46.42
N ALA A 252 -30.27 54.21 47.00
CA ALA A 252 -31.50 54.49 47.75
C ALA A 252 -31.26 55.11 49.14
N SER A 253 -30.07 54.92 49.72
CA SER A 253 -29.69 55.45 51.04
C SER A 253 -29.03 56.83 50.97
N ILE A 254 -28.73 57.34 49.77
CA ILE A 254 -28.19 58.69 49.55
C ILE A 254 -29.36 59.61 49.13
N PRO A 255 -29.81 60.55 49.98
CA PRO A 255 -30.72 61.61 49.54
C PRO A 255 -30.01 62.51 48.52
N GLU A 256 -30.74 63.13 47.58
CA GLU A 256 -30.23 64.20 46.71
C GLU A 256 -29.50 65.25 47.57
N HIS A 257 -28.17 65.17 47.60
CA HIS A 257 -27.33 66.08 48.37
C HIS A 257 -26.57 67.01 47.42
N ASP A 258 -26.82 68.29 47.66
CA ASP A 258 -26.20 69.51 47.15
C ASP A 258 -24.68 69.36 46.87
N GLU A 259 -24.26 69.74 45.66
CA GLU A 259 -22.94 69.53 45.04
C GLU A 259 -21.73 70.17 45.77
N SER A 260 -21.94 70.76 46.94
CA SER A 260 -21.01 71.75 47.51
C SER A 260 -20.18 71.27 48.70
N ASN A 261 -20.32 70.02 49.19
CA ASN A 261 -19.45 69.56 50.28
C ASN A 261 -19.28 68.03 50.35
N ILE A 262 -18.51 67.46 49.42
CA ILE A 262 -17.95 66.11 49.56
C ILE A 262 -16.47 66.20 49.20
N GLU A 263 -15.61 65.81 50.15
CA GLU A 263 -14.19 65.56 49.93
C GLU A 263 -14.08 64.53 48.79
N TYR A 264 -13.56 64.98 47.65
CA TYR A 264 -13.56 64.26 46.37
C TYR A 264 -13.30 62.77 46.58
N ALA A 265 -14.16 61.93 46.00
CA ALA A 265 -13.81 60.53 45.77
C ALA A 265 -12.38 60.49 45.18
N PRO A 266 -11.51 59.57 45.63
CA PRO A 266 -10.13 59.51 45.16
C PRO A 266 -10.12 59.53 43.63
N ASP A 267 -9.31 60.42 43.05
CA ASP A 267 -9.30 60.70 41.62
C ASP A 267 -9.12 59.40 40.83
N LEU A 268 -10.20 58.94 40.17
CA LEU A 268 -10.17 57.70 39.38
C LEU A 268 -9.17 57.80 38.20
N SER A 269 -8.66 58.99 37.89
CA SER A 269 -7.56 59.18 36.96
C SER A 269 -6.24 58.56 37.44
N GLU A 270 -6.03 58.44 38.76
CA GLU A 270 -4.86 57.78 39.35
C GLU A 270 -4.96 56.25 39.21
N MET A 271 -6.17 55.69 39.31
CA MET A 271 -6.43 54.28 39.03
C MET A 271 -6.22 53.96 37.55
N LEU A 272 -6.63 54.86 36.64
CA LEU A 272 -6.38 54.73 35.20
C LEU A 272 -4.88 54.64 34.85
N LYS A 273 -4.02 55.37 35.59
CA LYS A 273 -2.56 55.32 35.43
C LYS A 273 -1.92 54.03 35.96
N SER A 274 -2.59 53.33 36.88
CA SER A 274 -2.10 52.07 37.46
C SER A 274 -2.41 50.83 36.61
N TYR A 275 -3.33 50.95 35.63
CA TYR A 275 -3.67 49.85 34.72
C TYR A 275 -2.58 49.66 33.66
N THR A 276 -2.07 48.43 33.61
CA THR A 276 -1.02 48.03 32.66
C THR A 276 -1.60 47.46 31.37
N MET A 277 -2.83 46.92 31.38
CA MET A 277 -3.47 46.35 30.19
C MET A 277 -4.36 47.36 29.45
N GLN A 278 -4.33 47.32 28.11
CA GLN A 278 -5.21 48.15 27.27
C GLN A 278 -6.70 47.81 27.47
N SER A 279 -7.00 46.54 27.76
CA SER A 279 -8.33 46.04 28.15
C SER A 279 -8.92 46.76 29.35
N GLU A 280 -8.13 46.89 30.41
CA GLU A 280 -8.54 47.51 31.67
C GLU A 280 -8.77 49.02 31.50
N ARG A 281 -7.95 49.68 30.68
CA ARG A 281 -8.08 51.12 30.39
C ARG A 281 -9.35 51.45 29.61
N ILE A 282 -9.64 50.70 28.54
CA ILE A 282 -10.83 50.87 27.71
C ILE A 282 -12.10 50.66 28.54
N MET A 283 -12.13 49.62 29.38
CA MET A 283 -13.29 49.33 30.23
C MET A 283 -13.50 50.37 31.34
N HIS A 284 -12.43 50.91 31.91
CA HIS A 284 -12.50 51.99 32.90
C HIS A 284 -13.12 53.26 32.29
N GLU A 285 -12.69 53.62 31.09
CA GLU A 285 -13.23 54.77 30.34
C GLU A 285 -14.70 54.56 29.96
N MET A 286 -15.05 53.35 29.49
CA MET A 286 -16.42 52.97 29.11
C MET A 286 -17.39 52.95 30.31
N ALA A 287 -16.95 52.47 31.46
CA ALA A 287 -17.76 52.44 32.69
C ALA A 287 -18.02 53.83 33.28
N LEU A 288 -17.10 54.79 33.07
CA LEU A 288 -17.25 56.21 33.43
C LEU A 288 -18.12 56.98 32.44
N ALA A 289 -18.06 56.65 31.14
CA ALA A 289 -18.88 57.25 30.09
C ALA A 289 -20.36 56.82 30.15
N GLY A 290 -20.70 55.77 30.90
CA GLY A 290 -22.06 55.25 31.02
C GLY A 290 -22.57 54.50 29.79
N GLU A 291 -21.72 54.25 28.80
CA GLU A 291 -22.05 53.51 27.59
C GLU A 291 -21.80 52.02 27.82
N THR A 292 -22.79 51.31 28.37
CA THR A 292 -22.79 49.85 28.42
C THR A 292 -23.34 49.28 27.11
N SER A 293 -22.57 49.27 26.01
CA SER A 293 -22.93 48.44 24.86
C SER A 293 -21.75 48.13 23.91
N ASP A 294 -21.61 46.84 23.61
CA ASP A 294 -20.99 46.22 22.42
C ASP A 294 -19.49 46.32 22.11
N ALA A 295 -18.69 47.13 22.81
CA ALA A 295 -17.24 47.18 22.52
C ALA A 295 -16.38 46.09 23.21
N SER A 296 -16.94 45.29 24.14
CA SER A 296 -16.20 44.19 24.81
C SER A 296 -15.88 43.01 23.87
N ALA A 297 -16.55 42.94 22.72
CA ALA A 297 -16.43 41.84 21.77
C ALA A 297 -15.04 41.73 21.12
N ASP A 298 -14.36 42.86 20.90
CA ASP A 298 -13.10 42.96 20.15
C ASP A 298 -11.83 42.88 21.02
N LEU A 299 -11.98 42.67 22.32
CA LEU A 299 -10.87 42.74 23.27
C LEU A 299 -10.33 41.34 23.58
N ASP A 300 -9.52 40.84 22.64
CA ASP A 300 -8.87 39.53 22.70
C ASP A 300 -7.61 39.58 23.59
N MET A 301 -7.74 39.16 24.85
CA MET A 301 -6.61 39.07 25.80
C MET A 301 -5.75 37.82 25.61
N TRP A 302 -6.13 36.88 24.74
CA TRP A 302 -5.47 35.59 24.60
C TRP A 302 -4.79 35.38 23.24
N GLY A 303 -4.47 36.48 22.55
CA GLY A 303 -3.58 36.48 21.39
C GLY A 303 -3.89 35.37 20.41
N ASN A 304 -5.10 35.31 19.85
CA ASN A 304 -5.32 34.41 18.74
C ASN A 304 -4.60 34.98 17.52
N ALA A 305 -3.35 34.52 17.33
CA ALA A 305 -2.56 34.73 16.13
C ALA A 305 -3.28 34.09 14.93
N SER A 306 -4.29 34.78 14.43
CA SER A 306 -4.63 34.73 13.01
C SER A 306 -3.54 35.53 12.32
N THR A 307 -2.45 34.84 11.99
CA THR A 307 -1.42 35.30 11.07
C THR A 307 -2.06 35.61 9.72
N ASP A 308 -2.54 36.83 9.54
CA ASP A 308 -2.58 37.46 8.23
C ASP A 308 -2.63 38.99 8.35
N LYS A 309 -1.52 39.58 8.81
CA LYS A 309 -1.20 40.98 8.46
C LYS A 309 0.27 41.08 8.09
N LYS A 310 0.47 41.38 6.80
CA LYS A 310 1.70 41.94 6.27
C LYS A 310 2.14 43.13 7.10
N ASP A 311 3.43 43.13 7.40
CA ASP A 311 4.21 44.27 7.87
C ASP A 311 3.89 45.54 7.09
N ASP A 312 3.72 46.65 7.80
CA ASP A 312 4.54 47.84 7.62
C ASP A 312 4.35 48.80 8.82
N ASP A 313 5.47 49.01 9.53
CA ASP A 313 5.96 50.23 10.18
C ASP A 313 4.97 51.19 10.87
N ASP A 314 5.00 51.26 12.20
CA ASP A 314 5.74 52.32 12.92
C ASP A 314 5.38 52.35 14.42
N SER A 315 6.42 52.36 15.27
CA SER A 315 6.51 53.07 16.55
C SER A 315 5.44 52.84 17.64
N MET A 316 5.78 52.00 18.63
CA MET A 316 5.77 52.30 20.09
C MET A 316 5.47 51.05 20.94
N GLY A 317 6.36 50.77 21.90
CA GLY A 317 6.00 50.06 23.12
C GLY A 317 6.46 48.60 23.21
N ASP A 318 7.67 48.44 23.73
CA ASP A 318 8.21 47.21 24.29
C ASP A 318 7.24 46.61 25.33
N ASN A 319 6.60 45.48 25.00
CA ASN A 319 5.84 44.68 25.95
C ASN A 319 6.21 43.21 25.72
N VAL A 320 7.38 42.84 26.22
CA VAL A 320 7.83 41.44 26.36
C VAL A 320 6.95 40.78 27.42
N GLU A 321 6.05 39.91 27.00
CA GLU A 321 5.42 38.93 27.89
C GLU A 321 6.47 37.90 28.31
N LEU A 322 6.96 38.04 29.54
CA LEU A 322 7.69 37.00 30.23
C LEU A 322 6.68 36.16 31.04
N PHE A 323 6.65 34.88 30.68
CA PHE A 323 5.99 33.71 31.29
C PHE A 323 4.59 33.33 30.82
#